data_AF-A0A6D2J561-F1
#
_entry.id   AF-A0A6D2J561-F1
#
_cell.length_a   1.000
_cell.length_b   1.000
_cell.length_c   1.000
_cell.angle_alpha   90.00
_cell.angle_beta   90.00
_cell.angle_gamma   90.00
#
_symmetry.space_group_name_H-M   'P 1'
#
loop_
_entity.id
_entity.type
_entity.pdbx_description
1 polymer ?
#
loop_
_entity_poly.entity_id
_entity_poly.type
_entity_poly.pdbx_seq_one_letter_code
_entity_poly.pdbx_strand_id
1 'polypeptide(L)'
;MKLNVVHLCSSNNDKIIDVALFKATSHTSHDPPATKYVTFLQSVVDKSYGPQAIAATVQRLRLTADVCVAAKCLILLHKMTKSSENGHNGEGSSRGNYTHRALIYDQGGSNLKLNDLNVNSSRFTRELSPWVEWYKQCLDCNFVIAEELGIIPSIKEILEQKRIEIRRVSSYTTECIFKQIDLLVELLEHISRKPETPKSKPNKIVIAMKELIAQDSFSAMSLITIRFEELNVNARETKPHDLFPVLVRLEKCKDGLSEFSWRCKNLVEDFWSLVLKLRQG
;
A
#
# COMPACT_ATOMS: atom_id res chain seq x y z
N MET A 1 -24.93 -36.67 -10.35
CA MET A 1 -24.67 -35.32 -9.81
C MET A 1 -23.92 -34.54 -10.88
N LYS A 2 -24.64 -33.70 -11.64
CA LYS A 2 -24.08 -32.97 -12.80
C LYS A 2 -23.36 -31.72 -12.28
N LEU A 3 -22.05 -31.64 -12.51
CA LEU A 3 -21.26 -30.42 -12.37
C LEU A 3 -21.79 -29.41 -13.40
N ASN A 4 -22.47 -28.38 -12.91
CA ASN A 4 -22.80 -27.20 -13.71
C ASN A 4 -21.50 -26.46 -14.03
N VAL A 5 -20.93 -26.78 -15.20
CA VAL A 5 -19.96 -25.93 -15.88
C VAL A 5 -20.72 -24.65 -16.25
N VAL A 6 -20.62 -23.64 -15.39
CA VAL A 6 -21.04 -22.28 -15.74
C VAL A 6 -20.11 -21.84 -16.86
N HIS A 7 -20.63 -21.92 -18.07
CA HIS A 7 -20.04 -21.41 -19.28
C HIS A 7 -20.01 -19.88 -19.16
N LEU A 8 -18.99 -19.33 -18.48
CA LEU A 8 -18.73 -17.89 -18.47
C LEU A 8 -18.27 -17.48 -19.86
N CYS A 9 -19.20 -16.93 -20.65
CA CYS A 9 -18.88 -16.10 -21.80
C CYS A 9 -18.13 -14.86 -21.30
N SER A 10 -16.83 -14.99 -21.05
CA SER A 10 -15.98 -13.86 -20.69
C SER A 10 -15.89 -12.91 -21.89
N SER A 11 -15.99 -11.61 -21.64
CA SER A 11 -15.79 -10.61 -22.69
C SER A 11 -14.37 -10.74 -23.27
N ASN A 12 -14.13 -10.28 -24.50
CA ASN A 12 -12.77 -10.28 -25.07
C ASN A 12 -11.76 -9.54 -24.17
N ASN A 13 -12.23 -8.55 -23.39
CA ASN A 13 -11.41 -7.79 -22.47
C ASN A 13 -10.95 -8.61 -21.26
N ASP A 14 -11.80 -9.48 -20.71
CA ASP A 14 -11.44 -10.36 -19.58
C ASP A 14 -10.30 -11.29 -19.97
N LYS A 15 -10.36 -11.88 -21.18
CA LYS A 15 -9.29 -12.74 -21.71
C LYS A 15 -7.97 -11.97 -21.87
N ILE A 16 -8.03 -10.72 -22.32
CA ILE A 16 -6.84 -9.88 -22.48
C ILE A 16 -6.23 -9.54 -21.12
N ILE A 17 -7.07 -9.20 -20.12
CA ILE A 17 -6.66 -8.95 -18.74
C ILE A 17 -5.96 -10.19 -18.16
N ASP A 18 -6.58 -11.36 -18.30
CA ASP A 18 -6.02 -12.62 -17.82
C ASP A 18 -4.66 -12.89 -18.46
N VAL A 19 -4.56 -12.80 -19.79
CA VAL A 19 -3.29 -13.02 -20.51
C VAL A 19 -2.20 -12.04 -20.03
N ALA A 20 -2.54 -10.76 -19.85
CA ALA A 20 -1.60 -9.78 -19.33
C ALA A 20 -1.16 -10.10 -17.89
N LEU A 21 -2.11 -10.48 -17.03
CA LEU A 21 -1.88 -10.87 -15.65
C LEU A 21 -0.96 -12.09 -15.58
N PHE A 22 -1.24 -13.18 -16.31
CA PHE A 22 -0.40 -14.38 -16.35
C PHE A 22 1.03 -14.06 -16.80
N LYS A 23 1.19 -13.21 -17.82
CA LYS A 23 2.52 -12.80 -18.30
C LYS A 23 3.26 -11.92 -17.30
N ALA A 24 2.55 -11.02 -16.60
CA ALA A 24 3.12 -10.16 -15.57
C ALA A 24 3.58 -10.95 -14.32
N THR A 25 2.93 -12.08 -14.04
CA THR A 25 3.08 -12.88 -12.82
C THR A 25 3.56 -14.29 -13.14
N SER A 26 4.41 -14.45 -14.16
CA SER A 26 5.01 -15.75 -14.49
C SER A 26 5.92 -16.25 -13.35
N HIS A 27 5.86 -17.55 -13.06
CA HIS A 27 6.75 -18.23 -12.11
C HIS A 27 8.18 -18.42 -12.68
N THR A 28 8.36 -18.36 -14.01
CA THR A 28 9.62 -18.69 -14.69
C THR A 28 10.71 -17.62 -14.59
N SER A 29 10.38 -16.41 -14.13
CA SER A 29 11.33 -15.30 -14.02
C SER A 29 11.41 -14.83 -12.57
N HIS A 30 12.62 -14.56 -12.09
CA HIS A 30 12.88 -13.96 -10.78
C HIS A 30 12.92 -12.42 -10.84
N ASP A 31 12.44 -11.84 -11.93
CA ASP A 31 12.30 -10.39 -12.11
C ASP A 31 10.91 -9.93 -11.62
N PRO A 32 10.76 -8.67 -11.19
CA PRO A 32 9.46 -8.08 -10.88
C PRO A 32 8.53 -8.09 -12.11
N PRO A 33 7.22 -7.83 -11.94
CA PRO A 33 6.28 -7.76 -13.06
C PRO A 33 6.76 -6.81 -14.15
N ALA A 34 6.85 -7.30 -15.39
CA ALA A 34 7.41 -6.52 -16.49
C ALA A 34 6.58 -5.26 -16.75
N THR A 35 7.26 -4.11 -16.85
CA THR A 35 6.65 -2.78 -16.94
C THR A 35 5.55 -2.69 -17.98
N LYS A 36 5.73 -3.25 -19.18
CA LYS A 36 4.71 -3.25 -20.24
C LYS A 36 3.36 -3.82 -19.82
N TYR A 37 3.34 -4.90 -19.02
CA TYR A 37 2.10 -5.50 -18.55
C TYR A 37 1.52 -4.73 -17.37
N VAL A 38 2.37 -4.19 -16.51
CA VAL A 38 1.96 -3.29 -15.41
C VAL A 38 1.27 -2.06 -15.98
N THR A 39 1.89 -1.35 -16.92
CA THR A 39 1.34 -0.15 -17.56
C THR A 39 0.06 -0.45 -18.31
N PHE A 40 -0.01 -1.60 -19.01
CA PHE A 40 -1.26 -2.03 -19.63
C PHE A 40 -2.37 -2.23 -18.59
N LEU A 41 -2.13 -2.98 -17.52
CA LEU A 41 -3.13 -3.24 -16.50
C LEU A 41 -3.54 -1.96 -15.75
N GLN A 42 -2.61 -1.04 -15.49
CA GLN A 42 -2.91 0.29 -14.95
C GLN A 42 -3.82 1.09 -15.90
N SER A 43 -3.52 1.09 -17.21
CA SER A 43 -4.38 1.77 -18.21
C SER A 43 -5.79 1.17 -18.33
N VAL A 44 -5.95 -0.10 -17.95
CA VAL A 44 -7.24 -0.80 -17.87
C VAL A 44 -7.97 -0.41 -16.58
N VAL A 45 -7.22 -0.23 -15.48
CA VAL A 45 -7.74 0.24 -14.19
C VAL A 45 -8.24 1.67 -14.26
N ASP A 46 -7.55 2.53 -15.00
CA ASP A 46 -7.97 3.92 -15.22
C ASP A 46 -9.22 4.02 -16.14
N LYS A 47 -9.68 2.88 -16.69
CA LYS A 47 -10.94 2.73 -17.46
C LYS A 47 -11.98 1.97 -16.64
N SER A 48 -13.15 1.70 -17.22
CA SER A 48 -14.27 0.98 -16.58
C SER A 48 -14.00 -0.48 -16.17
N TYR A 49 -12.78 -1.00 -16.34
CA TYR A 49 -12.40 -2.40 -16.11
C TYR A 49 -11.49 -2.60 -14.88
N GLY A 50 -11.25 -1.55 -14.08
CA GLY A 50 -10.42 -1.64 -12.88
C GLY A 50 -10.88 -2.66 -11.85
N PRO A 51 -12.18 -2.73 -11.51
CA PRO A 51 -12.68 -3.75 -10.60
C PRO A 51 -12.36 -5.18 -11.03
N GLN A 52 -12.48 -5.46 -12.33
CA GLN A 52 -12.22 -6.77 -12.92
C GLN A 52 -10.73 -7.12 -12.86
N ALA A 53 -9.85 -6.17 -13.20
CA ALA A 53 -8.40 -6.37 -13.13
C ALA A 53 -7.90 -6.63 -11.69
N ILE A 54 -8.46 -5.89 -10.72
CA ILE A 54 -8.16 -6.10 -9.29
C ILE A 54 -8.67 -7.47 -8.83
N ALA A 55 -9.94 -7.80 -9.13
CA ALA A 55 -10.54 -9.08 -8.75
C ALA A 55 -9.77 -10.28 -9.33
N ALA A 56 -9.38 -10.22 -10.62
CA ALA A 56 -8.57 -11.26 -11.25
C ALA A 56 -7.20 -11.41 -10.59
N THR A 57 -6.56 -10.29 -10.22
CA THR A 57 -5.26 -10.30 -9.52
C THR A 57 -5.37 -10.91 -8.13
N VAL A 58 -6.42 -10.56 -7.37
CA VAL A 58 -6.73 -11.11 -6.03
C VAL A 58 -7.03 -12.60 -6.13
N GLN A 59 -7.84 -13.01 -7.11
CA GLN A 59 -8.15 -14.42 -7.33
C GLN A 59 -6.87 -15.22 -7.62
N ARG A 60 -5.99 -14.70 -8.47
CA ARG A 60 -4.69 -15.35 -8.75
C ARG A 60 -3.81 -15.46 -7.51
N LEU A 61 -3.75 -14.41 -6.68
CA LEU A 61 -3.01 -14.41 -5.42
C LEU A 61 -3.51 -15.51 -4.47
N ARG A 62 -4.83 -15.72 -4.40
CA ARG A 62 -5.45 -16.72 -3.52
C ARG A 62 -5.30 -18.15 -4.01
N LEU A 63 -5.14 -18.36 -5.31
CA LEU A 63 -5.04 -19.70 -5.92
C LEU A 63 -3.60 -20.18 -6.08
N THR A 64 -2.62 -19.28 -6.12
CA THR A 64 -1.22 -19.66 -6.33
C THR A 64 -0.57 -20.24 -5.09
N ALA A 65 0.12 -21.37 -5.22
CA ALA A 65 1.07 -21.87 -4.22
C ALA A 65 2.52 -21.37 -4.49
N ASP A 66 2.75 -20.68 -5.61
CA ASP A 66 4.09 -20.19 -5.97
C ASP A 66 4.39 -18.83 -5.32
N VAL A 67 5.51 -18.76 -4.58
CA VAL A 67 5.96 -17.56 -3.84
C VAL A 67 6.26 -16.39 -4.78
N CYS A 68 6.86 -16.65 -5.95
CA CYS A 68 7.18 -15.62 -6.93
C CYS A 68 5.91 -15.03 -7.54
N VAL A 69 4.94 -15.88 -7.87
CA VAL A 69 3.63 -15.45 -8.39
C VAL A 69 2.91 -14.62 -7.34
N ALA A 70 2.87 -15.06 -6.08
CA ALA A 70 2.25 -14.31 -4.98
C ALA A 70 2.91 -12.92 -4.83
N ALA A 71 4.24 -12.86 -4.79
CA ALA A 71 5.00 -11.61 -4.72
C ALA A 71 4.63 -10.64 -5.86
N LYS A 72 4.58 -11.15 -7.09
CA LYS A 72 4.24 -10.36 -8.29
C LYS A 72 2.79 -9.87 -8.28
N CYS A 73 1.85 -10.71 -7.81
CA CYS A 73 0.46 -10.31 -7.61
C CYS A 73 0.34 -9.17 -6.60
N LEU A 74 1.04 -9.24 -5.46
CA LEU A 74 1.03 -8.15 -4.47
C LEU A 74 1.59 -6.84 -5.05
N ILE A 75 2.71 -6.90 -5.79
CA ILE A 75 3.28 -5.73 -6.46
C ILE A 75 2.29 -5.12 -7.46
N LEU A 76 1.59 -5.96 -8.22
CA LEU A 76 0.57 -5.50 -9.15
C LEU A 76 -0.60 -4.83 -8.43
N LEU A 77 -1.12 -5.44 -7.37
CA LEU A 77 -2.20 -4.84 -6.56
C LEU A 77 -1.81 -3.45 -6.07
N HIS A 78 -0.64 -3.32 -5.45
CA HIS A 78 -0.12 -2.05 -4.97
C HIS A 78 -0.09 -0.99 -6.09
N LYS A 79 0.46 -1.34 -7.26
CA LYS A 79 0.58 -0.40 -8.38
C LYS A 79 -0.77 -0.02 -9.01
N MET A 80 -1.72 -0.94 -9.05
CA MET A 80 -3.05 -0.69 -9.60
C MET A 80 -3.87 0.21 -8.69
N THR A 81 -3.85 -0.03 -7.38
CA THR A 81 -4.61 0.78 -6.42
C THR A 81 -4.07 2.21 -6.35
N LYS A 82 -2.76 2.42 -6.55
CA LYS A 82 -2.17 3.76 -6.66
C LYS A 82 -2.40 4.48 -8.00
N SER A 83 -2.69 3.76 -9.08
CA SER A 83 -2.91 4.38 -10.41
C SER A 83 -4.24 5.08 -10.50
N SER A 84 -5.29 4.47 -9.92
CA SER A 84 -6.67 4.93 -10.00
C SER A 84 -6.90 6.36 -9.47
N GLU A 85 -5.99 6.88 -8.63
CA GLU A 85 -6.07 8.25 -8.09
C GLU A 85 -5.40 9.31 -9.00
N ASN A 86 -4.61 8.89 -10.00
CA ASN A 86 -3.89 9.80 -10.92
C ASN A 86 -4.75 10.33 -12.08
N GLY A 87 -5.98 9.85 -12.24
CA GLY A 87 -6.91 10.28 -13.27
C GLY A 87 -7.64 11.57 -12.90
N HIS A 88 -6.94 12.71 -12.84
CA HIS A 88 -7.59 14.02 -12.87
C HIS A 88 -7.74 14.46 -14.33
N ASN A 89 -8.98 14.43 -14.82
CA ASN A 89 -9.58 15.48 -15.63
C ASN A 89 -11.10 15.29 -15.64
N GLY A 90 -11.81 16.13 -14.88
CA GLY A 90 -13.26 16.31 -15.04
C GLY A 90 -14.04 16.29 -13.73
N GLU A 91 -14.45 17.49 -13.28
CA GLU A 91 -15.71 17.66 -12.59
C GLU A 91 -16.79 16.81 -13.28
N GLY A 92 -17.40 15.88 -12.55
CA GLY A 92 -18.59 15.16 -13.00
C GLY A 92 -18.51 13.65 -13.14
N SER A 93 -17.36 12.99 -12.93
CA SER A 93 -17.36 11.52 -12.83
C SER A 93 -17.74 11.08 -11.43
N SER A 94 -19.00 10.69 -11.33
CA SER A 94 -19.66 10.03 -10.20
C SER A 94 -18.70 9.31 -9.26
N ARG A 95 -18.74 9.78 -8.01
CA ARG A 95 -18.36 9.16 -6.73
C ARG A 95 -18.68 7.66 -6.69
N GLY A 96 -17.91 6.86 -7.42
CA GLY A 96 -17.93 5.42 -7.34
C GLY A 96 -17.11 4.98 -6.14
N ASN A 97 -17.70 5.07 -4.95
CA ASN A 97 -17.24 4.49 -3.69
C ASN A 97 -17.15 2.94 -3.75
N TYR A 98 -16.60 2.37 -4.82
CA TYR A 98 -16.13 0.99 -4.76
C TYR A 98 -14.76 1.03 -4.13
N THR A 99 -14.74 1.03 -2.81
CA THR A 99 -13.52 0.80 -2.04
C THR A 99 -12.89 -0.46 -2.61
N HIS A 100 -11.69 -0.35 -3.18
CA HIS A 100 -10.93 -1.49 -3.70
C HIS A 100 -10.91 -2.66 -2.69
N ARG A 101 -11.03 -2.33 -1.40
CA ARG A 101 -11.32 -3.23 -0.29
C ARG A 101 -12.42 -4.27 -0.53
N ALA A 102 -13.61 -3.91 -1.01
CA ALA A 102 -14.70 -4.85 -1.24
C ALA A 102 -14.40 -5.89 -2.34
N LEU A 103 -13.45 -5.56 -3.23
CA LEU A 103 -12.96 -6.46 -4.28
C LEU A 103 -11.74 -7.29 -3.82
N ILE A 104 -11.00 -6.75 -2.84
CA ILE A 104 -9.76 -7.34 -2.32
C ILE A 104 -10.03 -8.31 -1.17
N TYR A 105 -11.00 -8.00 -0.32
CA TYR A 105 -11.44 -8.85 0.77
C TYR A 105 -12.70 -9.61 0.39
N ASP A 106 -12.77 -10.87 0.82
CA ASP A 106 -14.06 -11.59 0.81
C ASP A 106 -15.07 -10.80 1.65
N GLN A 107 -16.38 -10.96 1.38
CA GLN A 107 -17.43 -10.38 2.21
C GLN A 107 -17.16 -10.68 3.70
N GLY A 108 -16.72 -9.67 4.46
CA GLY A 108 -16.40 -9.77 5.89
C GLY A 108 -14.94 -10.13 6.25
N GLY A 109 -14.03 -10.28 5.29
CA GLY A 109 -12.60 -10.44 5.54
C GLY A 109 -11.91 -9.11 5.86
N SER A 110 -10.92 -9.13 6.76
CA SER A 110 -10.14 -7.94 7.11
C SER A 110 -8.74 -7.90 6.48
N ASN A 111 -8.26 -8.99 5.89
CA ASN A 111 -6.88 -9.15 5.42
C ASN A 111 -6.79 -9.90 4.08
N LEU A 112 -5.74 -9.64 3.32
CA LEU A 112 -5.35 -10.39 2.14
C LEU A 112 -5.09 -11.84 2.56
N LYS A 113 -5.51 -12.78 1.73
CA LYS A 113 -5.26 -14.20 1.96
C LYS A 113 -4.21 -14.70 0.97
N LEU A 114 -3.15 -15.31 1.50
CA LEU A 114 -2.20 -16.10 0.74
C LEU A 114 -2.61 -17.57 0.86
N ASN A 115 -2.41 -18.34 -0.21
CA ASN A 115 -2.53 -19.80 -0.13
C ASN A 115 -1.33 -20.39 0.62
N ASP A 116 -1.35 -21.71 0.87
CA ASP A 116 -0.19 -22.45 1.36
C ASP A 116 0.96 -22.38 0.34
N LEU A 117 1.85 -21.42 0.55
CA LEU A 117 2.95 -21.16 -0.36
C LEU A 117 4.00 -22.27 -0.27
N ASN A 118 4.49 -22.72 -1.43
CA ASN A 118 5.57 -23.69 -1.55
C ASN A 118 6.94 -23.04 -1.30
N VAL A 119 7.15 -22.63 -0.04
CA VAL A 119 8.35 -21.92 0.42
C VAL A 119 9.62 -22.74 0.20
N ASN A 120 9.54 -24.05 0.36
CA ASN A 120 10.70 -24.96 0.35
C ASN A 120 11.12 -25.44 -1.05
N SER A 121 10.48 -24.96 -2.12
CA SER A 121 10.82 -25.35 -3.50
C SER A 121 12.24 -24.96 -3.93
N SER A 122 12.80 -23.89 -3.38
CA SER A 122 14.18 -23.45 -3.67
C SER A 122 14.74 -22.55 -2.56
N ARG A 123 16.05 -22.31 -2.61
CA ARG A 123 16.67 -21.26 -1.76
C ARG A 123 16.06 -19.88 -2.04
N PHE A 124 15.75 -19.58 -3.30
CA PHE A 124 15.17 -18.30 -3.70
C PHE A 124 13.79 -18.07 -3.05
N THR A 125 12.92 -19.08 -3.08
CA THR A 125 11.58 -18.99 -2.48
C THR A 125 11.62 -18.92 -0.95
N ARG A 126 12.58 -19.60 -0.31
CA ARG A 126 12.84 -19.46 1.13
C ARG A 126 13.27 -18.05 1.52
N GLU A 127 14.15 -17.44 0.73
CA GLU A 127 14.61 -16.06 0.96
C GLU A 127 13.51 -15.04 0.66
N LEU A 128 12.63 -15.30 -0.32
CA LEU A 128 11.55 -14.38 -0.72
C LEU A 128 10.32 -14.44 0.17
N SER A 129 9.98 -15.60 0.74
CA SER A 129 8.72 -15.79 1.50
C SER A 129 8.53 -14.83 2.67
N PRO A 130 9.53 -14.55 3.54
CA PRO A 130 9.38 -13.56 4.61
C PRO A 130 9.05 -12.15 4.08
N TRP A 131 9.59 -11.79 2.90
CA TRP A 131 9.28 -10.52 2.24
C TRP A 131 7.86 -10.48 1.68
N VAL A 132 7.34 -11.61 1.19
CA VAL A 132 5.95 -11.71 0.72
C VAL A 132 4.98 -11.48 1.88
N GLU A 133 5.22 -12.13 3.02
CA GLU A 133 4.38 -11.95 4.22
C GLU A 133 4.45 -10.53 4.76
N TRP A 134 5.65 -9.97 4.89
CA TRP A 134 5.85 -8.58 5.32
C TRP A 134 5.15 -7.60 4.38
N TYR A 135 5.33 -7.75 3.08
CA TYR A 135 4.76 -6.84 2.08
C TYR A 135 3.23 -6.92 2.06
N LYS A 136 2.67 -8.12 2.22
CA LYS A 136 1.24 -8.34 2.37
C LYS A 136 0.68 -7.61 3.60
N GLN A 137 1.35 -7.67 4.76
CA GLN A 137 0.93 -6.94 5.96
C GLN A 137 0.92 -5.42 5.72
N CYS A 138 1.95 -4.89 5.09
CA CYS A 138 1.99 -3.46 4.72
C CYS A 138 0.83 -3.08 3.79
N LEU A 139 0.49 -3.93 2.81
CA LEU A 139 -0.64 -3.68 1.91
C LEU A 139 -1.99 -3.75 2.62
N ASP A 140 -2.18 -4.69 3.54
CA ASP A 140 -3.40 -4.75 4.35
C ASP A 140 -3.60 -3.48 5.16
N CYS A 141 -2.53 -2.99 5.80
CA CYS A 141 -2.55 -1.72 6.52
C CYS A 141 -2.88 -0.54 5.58
N ASN A 142 -2.29 -0.49 4.38
CA ASN A 142 -2.59 0.54 3.39
C ASN A 142 -4.07 0.55 2.97
N PHE A 143 -4.70 -0.62 2.82
CA PHE A 143 -6.11 -0.70 2.44
C PHE A 143 -7.06 -0.29 3.56
N VAL A 144 -6.71 -0.57 4.83
CA VAL A 144 -7.43 -0.05 6.00
C VAL A 144 -7.30 1.47 6.06
N ILE A 145 -6.10 2.01 5.88
CA ILE A 145 -5.87 3.46 5.85
C ILE A 145 -6.68 4.11 4.72
N ALA A 146 -6.71 3.50 3.53
CA ALA A 146 -7.48 4.02 2.41
C ALA A 146 -8.99 4.12 2.69
N GLU A 147 -9.55 3.19 3.45
CA GLU A 147 -10.94 3.22 3.89
C GLU A 147 -11.19 4.33 4.92
N GLU A 148 -10.32 4.44 5.92
CA GLU A 148 -10.47 5.37 7.04
C GLU A 148 -10.17 6.84 6.65
N LEU A 149 -9.19 7.07 5.77
CA LEU A 149 -8.82 8.42 5.31
C LEU A 149 -9.58 8.81 4.03
N GLY A 150 -10.17 7.84 3.33
CA GLY A 150 -10.74 8.01 2.00
C GLY A 150 -9.71 8.41 0.94
N ILE A 151 -8.42 8.14 1.20
CA ILE A 151 -7.25 8.37 0.31
C ILE A 151 -6.26 7.23 0.56
N ILE A 152 -5.74 6.61 -0.50
CA ILE A 152 -4.58 5.74 -0.39
C ILE A 152 -3.35 6.63 -0.12
N PRO A 153 -2.46 6.32 0.85
CA PRO A 153 -1.22 7.05 1.08
C PRO A 153 -0.31 7.05 -0.15
N SER A 154 -0.57 8.00 -1.05
CA SER A 154 0.14 8.24 -2.29
C SER A 154 0.21 9.76 -2.50
N ILE A 155 0.51 10.48 -1.41
CA ILE A 155 0.81 11.90 -1.51
C ILE A 155 2.11 12.01 -2.31
N LYS A 156 1.97 12.32 -3.60
CA LYS A 156 3.05 12.96 -4.32
C LYS A 156 3.31 14.29 -3.61
N GLU A 157 4.55 14.74 -3.53
CA GLU A 157 4.95 16.08 -3.04
C GLU A 157 4.43 17.22 -3.94
N ILE A 158 3.19 17.12 -4.44
CA ILE A 158 2.48 18.13 -5.18
C ILE A 158 1.81 19.02 -4.14
N LEU A 159 2.20 20.29 -4.12
CA LEU A 159 1.70 21.30 -3.17
C LEU A 159 0.17 21.35 -3.10
N GLU A 160 -0.52 21.13 -4.21
CA GLU A 160 -1.98 21.14 -4.26
C GLU A 160 -2.61 19.97 -3.49
N GLN A 161 -2.03 18.77 -3.58
CA GLN A 161 -2.49 17.62 -2.81
C GLN A 161 -2.32 17.84 -1.31
N LYS A 162 -1.19 18.47 -0.92
CA LYS A 162 -0.94 18.87 0.47
C LYS A 162 -2.00 19.87 0.96
N ARG A 163 -2.39 20.86 0.15
CA ARG A 163 -3.43 21.84 0.51
C ARG A 163 -4.82 21.21 0.65
N ILE A 164 -5.20 20.32 -0.26
CA ILE A 164 -6.46 19.58 -0.19
C ILE A 164 -6.50 18.76 1.10
N GLU A 165 -5.40 18.10 1.43
CA GLU A 165 -5.30 17.30 2.65
C GLU A 165 -5.38 18.15 3.92
N ILE A 166 -4.72 19.30 3.97
CA ILE A 166 -4.84 20.24 5.10
C ILE A 166 -6.31 20.65 5.30
N ARG A 167 -7.00 21.08 4.23
CA ARG A 167 -8.43 21.45 4.31
C ARG A 167 -9.30 20.31 4.81
N ARG A 168 -9.03 19.08 4.36
CA ARG A 168 -9.74 17.87 4.79
C ARG A 168 -9.52 17.61 6.28
N VAL A 169 -8.27 17.63 6.72
CA VAL A 169 -7.88 17.37 8.12
C VAL A 169 -8.47 18.44 9.06
N SER A 170 -8.53 19.71 8.66
CA SER A 170 -9.16 20.76 9.48
C SER A 170 -10.67 20.56 9.72
N SER A 171 -11.35 19.78 8.87
CA SER A 171 -12.78 19.44 9.05
C SER A 171 -13.03 18.29 10.03
N TYR A 172 -11.99 17.55 10.43
CA TYR A 172 -12.11 16.39 11.29
C TYR A 172 -12.13 16.74 12.77
N THR A 173 -12.80 15.91 13.57
CA THR A 173 -12.73 15.98 15.05
C THR A 173 -11.34 15.56 15.53
N THR A 174 -10.94 16.02 16.72
CA THR A 174 -9.65 15.65 17.33
C THR A 174 -9.50 14.14 17.48
N GLU A 175 -10.55 13.44 17.92
CA GLU A 175 -10.58 11.98 18.02
C GLU A 175 -10.34 11.29 16.67
N CYS A 176 -10.96 11.79 15.60
CA CYS A 176 -10.75 11.27 14.25
C CYS A 176 -9.30 11.45 13.80
N ILE A 177 -8.69 12.62 14.08
CA ILE A 177 -7.28 12.86 13.76
C ILE A 177 -6.37 11.89 14.52
N PHE A 178 -6.60 11.66 15.81
CA PHE A 178 -5.84 10.68 16.59
C PHE A 178 -5.95 9.27 16.03
N LYS A 179 -7.17 8.82 15.69
CA LYS A 179 -7.38 7.52 15.05
C LYS A 179 -6.61 7.39 13.73
N GLN A 180 -6.59 8.44 12.91
CA GLN A 180 -5.84 8.43 11.65
C GLN A 180 -4.33 8.39 11.87
N ILE A 181 -3.82 9.15 12.86
CA ILE A 181 -2.41 9.10 13.24
C ILE A 181 -2.04 7.67 13.69
N ASP A 182 -2.87 7.04 14.52
CA ASP A 182 -2.64 5.70 15.05
C ASP A 182 -2.44 4.67 13.92
N LEU A 183 -3.32 4.68 12.92
CA LEU A 183 -3.24 3.82 11.73
C LEU A 183 -1.99 4.10 10.88
N LEU A 184 -1.64 5.38 10.68
CA LEU A 184 -0.44 5.76 9.92
C LEU A 184 0.85 5.33 10.65
N VAL A 185 0.86 5.39 11.98
CA VAL A 185 1.98 4.90 12.80
C VAL A 185 2.06 3.37 12.75
N GLU A 186 0.92 2.67 12.78
CA GLU A 186 0.88 1.22 12.61
C GLU A 186 1.51 0.79 11.27
N LEU A 187 1.24 1.51 10.18
CA LEU A 187 1.92 1.27 8.89
C LEU A 187 3.43 1.42 9.02
N LEU A 188 3.92 2.51 9.63
CA LEU A 188 5.36 2.73 9.83
C LEU A 188 5.99 1.66 10.73
N GLU A 189 5.26 1.16 11.71
CA GLU A 189 5.66 0.03 12.54
C GLU A 189 5.80 -1.26 11.72
N HIS A 190 4.85 -1.59 10.86
CA HIS A 190 4.99 -2.73 9.94
C HIS A 190 6.20 -2.57 9.02
N ILE A 191 6.40 -1.38 8.46
CA ILE A 191 7.52 -1.09 7.56
C ILE A 191 8.87 -1.25 8.29
N SER A 192 8.96 -0.80 9.55
CA SER A 192 10.20 -0.89 10.33
C SER A 192 10.59 -2.33 10.72
N ARG A 193 9.61 -3.25 10.83
CA ARG A 193 9.82 -4.69 11.11
C ARG A 193 10.18 -5.52 9.87
N LYS A 194 10.75 -4.89 8.84
CA LYS A 194 11.14 -5.57 7.59
C LYS A 194 12.08 -6.76 7.85
N PRO A 195 12.01 -7.82 7.02
CA PRO A 195 12.97 -8.92 7.10
C PRO A 195 14.40 -8.46 6.84
N GLU A 196 15.37 -9.20 7.37
CA GLU A 196 16.76 -8.99 7.05
C GLU A 196 17.02 -9.23 5.56
N THR A 197 17.77 -8.34 4.92
CA THR A 197 18.16 -8.51 3.52
C THR A 197 19.32 -9.52 3.49
N PRO A 198 19.17 -10.68 2.82
CA PRO A 198 20.25 -11.64 2.71
C PRO A 198 21.49 -11.00 2.06
N LYS A 199 22.69 -11.39 2.50
CA LYS A 199 23.97 -10.96 1.88
C LYS A 199 24.20 -11.55 0.47
N SER A 200 23.27 -12.38 -0.01
CA SER A 200 23.32 -13.00 -1.34
C SER A 200 23.05 -11.95 -2.44
N LYS A 201 23.11 -12.38 -3.70
CA LYS A 201 22.78 -11.54 -4.85
C LYS A 201 21.42 -10.84 -4.63
N PRO A 202 21.31 -9.53 -4.88
CA PRO A 202 20.08 -8.79 -4.60
C PRO A 202 18.88 -9.39 -5.36
N ASN A 203 17.80 -9.66 -4.63
CA ASN A 203 16.55 -10.13 -5.20
C ASN A 203 15.79 -8.93 -5.80
N LYS A 204 15.62 -8.92 -7.12
CA LYS A 204 14.97 -7.81 -7.84
C LYS A 204 13.50 -7.63 -7.46
N ILE A 205 12.80 -8.69 -7.08
CA ILE A 205 11.42 -8.61 -6.60
C ILE A 205 11.39 -7.88 -5.25
N VAL A 206 12.31 -8.22 -4.34
CA VAL A 206 12.45 -7.54 -3.03
C VAL A 206 12.82 -6.07 -3.21
N ILE A 207 13.72 -5.74 -4.14
CA ILE A 207 14.04 -4.34 -4.48
C ILE A 207 12.77 -3.59 -4.90
N ALA A 208 11.99 -4.15 -5.83
CA ALA A 208 10.76 -3.52 -6.29
C ALA A 208 9.72 -3.33 -5.17
N MET A 209 9.61 -4.27 -4.23
CA MET A 209 8.77 -4.14 -3.04
C MET A 209 9.24 -3.00 -2.14
N LYS A 210 10.53 -2.95 -1.82
CA LYS A 210 11.14 -1.91 -0.99
C LYS A 210 10.97 -0.51 -1.59
N GLU A 211 11.14 -0.38 -2.91
CA GLU A 211 10.94 0.89 -3.61
C GLU A 211 9.49 1.41 -3.49
N LEU A 212 8.50 0.51 -3.57
CA LEU A 212 7.09 0.87 -3.43
C LEU A 212 6.75 1.23 -1.98
N ILE A 213 7.25 0.48 -1.00
CA ILE A 213 7.04 0.78 0.43
C ILE A 213 7.76 2.06 0.87
N ALA A 214 8.93 2.37 0.30
CA ALA A 214 9.61 3.64 0.57
C ALA A 214 8.71 4.84 0.21
N GLN A 215 7.93 4.73 -0.88
CA GLN A 215 6.97 5.78 -1.24
C GLN A 215 5.81 5.87 -0.25
N ASP A 216 5.33 4.73 0.26
CA ASP A 216 4.30 4.69 1.29
C ASP A 216 4.77 5.34 2.58
N SER A 217 6.01 5.05 3.02
CA SER A 217 6.55 5.61 4.25
C SER A 217 6.67 7.13 4.19
N PHE A 218 7.10 7.71 3.07
CA PHE A 218 7.14 9.18 2.92
C PHE A 218 5.75 9.80 2.85
N SER A 219 4.81 9.12 2.20
CA SER A 219 3.41 9.57 2.15
C SER A 219 2.81 9.55 3.55
N ALA A 220 3.05 8.49 4.33
CA ALA A 220 2.61 8.37 5.71
C ALA A 220 3.25 9.44 6.62
N MET A 221 4.57 9.66 6.52
CA MET A 221 5.26 10.74 7.23
C MET A 221 4.64 12.10 6.92
N SER A 222 4.37 12.40 5.65
CA SER A 222 3.73 13.65 5.25
C SER A 222 2.32 13.80 5.84
N LEU A 223 1.52 12.73 5.79
CA LEU A 223 0.16 12.70 6.34
C LEU A 223 0.17 12.91 7.87
N ILE A 224 1.12 12.29 8.57
CA ILE A 224 1.31 12.46 10.01
C ILE A 224 1.73 13.90 10.32
N THR A 225 2.69 14.47 9.59
CA THR A 225 3.12 15.87 9.76
C THR A 225 1.95 16.83 9.68
N ILE A 226 1.11 16.71 8.64
CA ILE A 226 -0.07 17.59 8.46
C ILE A 226 -1.01 17.48 9.67
N ARG A 227 -1.23 16.28 10.19
CA ARG A 227 -2.12 16.03 11.32
C ARG A 227 -1.55 16.57 12.63
N PHE A 228 -0.26 16.40 12.86
CA PHE A 228 0.42 17.00 14.01
C PHE A 228 0.41 18.53 13.96
N GLU A 229 0.64 19.12 12.78
CA GLU A 229 0.53 20.56 12.57
C GLU A 229 -0.90 21.07 12.85
N GLU A 230 -1.93 20.38 12.37
CA GLU A 230 -3.33 20.70 12.66
C GLU A 230 -3.63 20.67 14.17
N LEU A 231 -3.17 19.64 14.88
CA LEU A 231 -3.36 19.52 16.32
C LEU A 231 -2.65 20.63 17.10
N ASN A 232 -1.48 21.08 16.61
CA ASN A 232 -0.64 22.07 17.29
C ASN A 232 -1.03 23.54 16.97
N VAL A 233 -1.33 23.86 15.71
CA VAL A 233 -1.62 25.24 15.25
C VAL A 233 -2.99 25.70 15.68
N ASN A 234 -4.01 24.83 15.62
CA ASN A 234 -5.38 25.23 15.92
C ASN A 234 -5.70 25.22 17.43
N ALA A 235 -4.66 25.10 18.28
CA ALA A 235 -4.76 25.06 19.74
C ALA A 235 -5.95 24.20 20.20
N ARG A 236 -6.21 23.11 19.47
CA ARG A 236 -7.20 22.11 19.87
C ARG A 236 -6.77 21.71 21.28
N GLU A 237 -7.70 21.60 22.22
CA GLU A 237 -7.44 21.33 23.66
C GLU A 237 -6.66 20.02 23.95
N THR A 238 -6.11 19.39 22.91
CA THR A 238 -5.04 18.40 22.91
C THR A 238 -3.93 18.81 23.85
N LYS A 239 -3.82 18.08 24.94
CA LYS A 239 -2.72 18.26 25.87
C LYS A 239 -1.51 17.48 25.33
N PRO A 240 -0.28 17.98 25.50
CA PRO A 240 0.94 17.31 25.03
C PRO A 240 1.04 15.82 25.44
N HIS A 241 0.49 15.46 26.61
CA HIS A 241 0.45 14.08 27.09
C HIS A 241 -0.35 13.10 26.20
N ASP A 242 -1.28 13.60 25.39
CA ASP A 242 -2.14 12.77 24.52
C ASP A 242 -1.35 12.28 23.29
N LEU A 243 -0.35 13.05 22.87
CA LEU A 243 0.54 12.71 21.75
C LEU A 243 1.69 11.78 22.16
N PHE A 244 2.06 11.80 23.44
CA PHE A 244 3.22 11.08 23.96
C PHE A 244 3.25 9.57 23.58
N PRO A 245 2.14 8.79 23.71
CA PRO A 245 2.16 7.37 23.35
C PRO A 245 2.50 7.12 21.88
N VAL A 246 1.98 7.96 20.98
CA VAL A 246 2.21 7.88 19.54
C VAL A 246 3.66 8.25 19.21
N LEU A 247 4.19 9.30 19.82
CA LEU A 247 5.57 9.75 19.59
C LEU A 247 6.59 8.67 20.00
N VAL A 248 6.36 7.99 21.13
CA VAL A 248 7.21 6.87 21.57
C VAL A 248 7.21 5.71 20.56
N ARG A 249 6.05 5.40 19.96
CA ARG A 249 5.95 4.37 18.92
C ARG A 249 6.70 4.77 17.65
N LEU A 250 6.56 6.02 17.21
CA LEU A 250 7.28 6.56 16.06
C LEU A 250 8.80 6.46 16.21
N GLU A 251 9.33 6.80 17.39
CA GLU A 251 10.76 6.73 17.64
C GLU A 251 11.32 5.31 17.54
N LYS A 252 10.57 4.31 18.02
CA LYS A 252 10.95 2.89 17.88
C LYS A 252 11.07 2.46 16.41
N CYS A 253 10.37 3.15 15.50
CA CYS A 253 10.43 2.87 14.07
C CYS A 253 11.64 3.51 13.37
N LYS A 254 12.30 4.49 14.00
CA LYS A 254 13.29 5.36 13.35
C LYS A 254 14.43 4.59 12.67
N ASP A 255 15.03 3.64 13.38
CA ASP A 255 16.16 2.87 12.86
C ASP A 255 15.73 1.97 11.69
N GLY A 256 14.56 1.34 11.78
CA GLY A 256 14.02 0.49 10.71
C GLY A 256 13.66 1.28 9.45
N LEU A 257 13.27 2.55 9.60
CA LEU A 257 12.94 3.46 8.50
C LEU A 257 14.16 4.15 7.88
N SER A 258 15.29 4.19 8.59
CA SER A 258 16.51 4.88 8.15
C SER A 258 17.03 4.37 6.79
N GLU A 259 16.82 3.09 6.47
CA GLU A 259 17.23 2.50 5.19
C GLU A 259 16.52 3.14 3.99
N PHE A 260 15.34 3.72 4.18
CA PHE A 260 14.59 4.35 3.09
C PHE A 260 14.97 5.82 2.90
N SER A 261 15.71 6.43 3.83
CA SER A 261 15.97 7.88 3.88
C SER A 261 16.69 8.47 2.65
N TRP A 262 17.37 7.65 1.85
CA TRP A 262 18.12 8.08 0.67
C TRP A 262 17.26 8.79 -0.40
N ARG A 263 15.95 8.56 -0.42
CA ARG A 263 15.06 9.06 -1.47
C ARG A 263 14.44 10.43 -1.19
N CYS A 264 14.15 10.75 0.08
CA CYS A 264 13.52 12.02 0.49
C CYS A 264 14.15 12.53 1.80
N LYS A 265 15.47 12.78 1.79
CA LYS A 265 16.25 13.12 3.00
C LYS A 265 15.66 14.30 3.79
N ASN A 266 15.34 15.41 3.11
CA ASN A 266 14.82 16.61 3.76
C ASN A 266 13.48 16.35 4.46
N LEU A 267 12.55 15.67 3.79
CA LEU A 267 11.25 15.30 4.37
C LEU A 267 11.41 14.43 5.61
N VAL A 268 12.33 13.46 5.57
CA VAL A 268 12.62 12.58 6.71
C VAL A 268 13.22 13.38 7.87
N GLU A 269 14.16 14.29 7.61
CA GLU A 269 14.76 15.15 8.63
C GLU A 269 13.73 16.09 9.26
N ASP A 270 12.90 16.76 8.45
CA ASP A 270 11.83 17.64 8.89
C ASP A 270 10.80 16.88 9.74
N PHE A 271 10.40 15.69 9.31
CA PHE A 271 9.49 14.82 10.05
C PHE A 271 10.04 14.47 11.44
N TRP A 272 11.28 13.99 11.52
CA TRP A 272 11.87 13.61 12.80
C TRP A 272 12.17 14.82 13.69
N SER A 273 12.48 15.98 13.12
CA SER A 273 12.62 17.25 13.84
C SER A 273 11.29 17.64 14.50
N LEU A 274 10.18 17.53 13.78
CA LEU A 274 8.84 17.77 14.32
C LEU A 274 8.49 16.80 15.45
N VAL A 275 8.73 15.49 15.26
CA VAL A 275 8.50 14.46 16.28
C VAL A 275 9.29 14.77 17.56
N LEU A 276 10.56 15.18 17.43
CA LEU A 276 11.40 15.54 18.57
C LEU A 276 10.89 16.79 19.29
N LYS A 277 10.49 17.81 18.54
CA LYS A 277 9.92 19.05 19.09
C LYS A 277 8.65 18.78 19.90
N LEU A 278 7.74 17.97 19.36
CA LEU A 278 6.47 17.60 20.01
C LEU A 278 6.67 16.72 21.25
N ARG A 279 7.82 16.03 21.36
CA ARG A 279 8.17 15.24 22.54
C ARG A 279 8.74 16.09 23.68
N GLN A 280 9.37 17.21 23.34
CA GLN A 280 10.06 18.08 24.31
C GLN A 280 9.19 19.23 24.83
N GLY A 281 8.13 19.60 24.11
CA GLY A 281 7.12 20.57 24.54
C GLY A 281 5.99 19.92 25.33
#